data_AF-A0A256ZKT1-F1
#
_entry.id   AF-A0A256ZKT1-F1
#
_cell.length_a   1.000
_cell.length_b   1.000
_cell.length_c   1.000
_cell.angle_alpha   90.00
_cell.angle_beta   90.00
_cell.angle_gamma   90.00
#
_symmetry.space_group_name_H-M   'P 1'
#
loop_
_entity.id
_entity.type
_entity.pdbx_description
1 polymer ?
#
loop_
_entity_poly.entity_id
_entity_poly.type
_entity_poly.pdbx_seq_one_letter_code
_entity_poly.pdbx_strand_id
1 'polypeptide(L)'
;SEILLLQADMELSDEEALDALREFGNIVFGTLASELSRKVGGKVTYTIPEVVIDYDVAIIESLIAPLAMVKDIIEILEFSITSGGDEELDFDMLMIPGDNV
;
A
#
# COMPACT_ATOMS: atom_id res chain seq x y z
N SER A 1 22.49 -35.73 -3.52
CA SER A 1 21.33 -35.22 -4.27
C SER A 1 20.10 -35.00 -3.38
N GLU A 2 19.98 -35.66 -2.21
CA GLU A 2 18.95 -35.32 -1.19
C GLU A 2 19.22 -34.02 -0.41
N ILE A 3 20.40 -33.42 -0.54
CA ILE A 3 20.78 -32.18 0.17
C ILE A 3 20.12 -30.93 -0.45
N LEU A 4 19.64 -31.02 -1.70
CA LEU A 4 18.85 -29.94 -2.33
C LEU A 4 17.35 -30.01 -2.00
N LEU A 5 16.88 -31.13 -1.42
CA LEU A 5 15.47 -31.39 -1.12
C LEU A 5 14.98 -30.79 0.20
N LEU A 6 15.90 -30.27 1.03
CA LEU A 6 15.55 -29.27 2.04
C LEU A 6 15.58 -27.90 1.37
N GLN A 7 14.68 -27.75 0.39
CA GLN A 7 14.16 -26.47 -0.04
C GLN A 7 13.82 -25.72 1.25
N ALA A 8 14.64 -24.70 1.55
CA ALA A 8 14.48 -23.90 2.73
C ALA A 8 13.04 -23.38 2.71
N ASP A 9 12.24 -23.91 3.62
CA ASP A 9 11.00 -23.32 4.07
C ASP A 9 11.40 -22.01 4.74
N MET A 10 11.75 -21.03 3.91
CA MET A 10 12.13 -19.70 4.36
C MET A 10 10.84 -19.00 4.73
N GLU A 11 10.35 -19.29 5.94
CA GLU A 11 9.43 -18.39 6.61
C GLU A 11 10.15 -17.05 6.73
N LEU A 12 9.64 -16.03 6.03
CA LEU A 12 10.06 -14.65 6.23
C LEU A 12 9.85 -14.32 7.70
N SER A 13 10.87 -13.72 8.34
CA SER A 13 10.63 -13.09 9.63
C SER A 13 9.67 -11.92 9.48
N ASP A 14 8.97 -11.55 10.56
CA ASP A 14 8.06 -10.40 10.56
C ASP A 14 8.77 -9.11 10.09
N GLU A 15 10.05 -8.94 10.44
CA GLU A 15 10.86 -7.78 10.02
C GLU A 15 11.13 -7.79 8.51
N GLU A 16 11.51 -8.93 7.96
CA GLU A 16 11.74 -9.08 6.51
C GLU A 16 10.43 -8.90 5.71
N ALA A 17 9.31 -9.40 6.23
CA ALA A 17 8.00 -9.20 5.62
C ALA A 17 7.58 -7.71 5.63
N LEU A 18 7.79 -7.01 6.74
CA LEU A 18 7.51 -5.58 6.85
C LEU A 18 8.37 -4.76 5.89
N ASP A 19 9.66 -5.09 5.75
CA ASP A 19 10.55 -4.40 4.82
C ASP A 19 10.20 -4.69 3.36
N ALA A 20 9.80 -5.93 3.04
CA ALA A 20 9.29 -6.27 1.71
C ALA A 20 8.03 -5.45 1.37
N LEU A 21 7.10 -5.29 2.32
CA LEU A 21 5.89 -4.48 2.15
C LEU A 21 6.22 -2.99 2.00
N ARG A 22 7.21 -2.47 2.73
CA ARG A 22 7.67 -1.07 2.58
C ARG A 22 8.22 -0.81 1.19
N GLU A 23 9.05 -1.71 0.66
CA GLU A 23 9.62 -1.57 -0.67
C GLU A 23 8.55 -1.71 -1.75
N PHE A 24 7.64 -2.68 -1.61
CA PHE A 24 6.49 -2.82 -2.48
C PHE A 24 5.65 -1.54 -2.50
N GLY A 25 5.30 -1.01 -1.34
CA GLY A 25 4.57 0.26 -1.22
C GLY A 25 5.32 1.41 -1.89
N ASN A 26 6.63 1.53 -1.66
CA ASN A 26 7.45 2.56 -2.28
C ASN A 26 7.40 2.50 -3.82
N ILE A 27 7.43 1.30 -4.41
CA ILE A 27 7.30 1.09 -5.87
C ILE A 27 5.92 1.50 -6.36
N VAL A 28 4.85 1.05 -5.69
CA VAL A 28 3.45 1.34 -6.07
C VAL A 28 3.18 2.85 -5.98
N PHE A 29 3.48 3.49 -4.85
CA PHE A 29 3.27 4.92 -4.67
C PHE A 29 4.18 5.77 -5.57
N GLY A 30 5.41 5.32 -5.86
CA GLY A 30 6.29 5.99 -6.82
C GLY A 30 5.74 5.97 -8.24
N THR A 31 5.16 4.84 -8.64
CA THR A 31 4.47 4.71 -9.93
C THR A 31 3.23 5.59 -9.98
N LEU A 32 2.38 5.54 -8.94
CA LEU A 32 1.18 6.38 -8.85
C LEU A 32 1.51 7.87 -8.86
N ALA A 33 2.50 8.32 -8.09
CA ALA A 33 2.92 9.72 -8.07
C ALA A 33 3.40 10.20 -9.45
N SER A 34 4.13 9.35 -10.18
CA SER A 34 4.59 9.64 -11.54
C SER A 34 3.42 9.74 -12.53
N GLU A 35 2.48 8.79 -12.46
CA GLU A 35 1.27 8.76 -13.28
C GLU A 35 0.35 9.95 -13.02
N LEU A 36 0.09 10.24 -11.74
CA LEU A 36 -0.70 11.38 -11.31
C LEU A 36 -0.05 12.69 -11.74
N SER A 37 1.27 12.84 -11.55
CA SER A 37 2.02 14.03 -12.01
C SER A 37 1.80 14.29 -13.50
N ARG A 38 1.85 13.23 -14.31
CA ARG A 38 1.61 13.34 -15.76
C ARG A 38 0.17 13.70 -16.08
N LYS A 39 -0.80 13.13 -15.36
CA LYS A 39 -2.24 13.40 -15.58
C LYS A 39 -2.65 14.82 -15.14
N VAL A 40 -2.14 15.30 -14.01
CA VAL A 40 -2.49 16.62 -13.47
C VAL A 40 -1.61 17.75 -14.02
N GLY A 41 -0.55 17.43 -14.77
CA GLY A 41 0.38 18.43 -15.33
C GLY A 41 1.21 19.16 -14.28
N GLY A 42 1.38 18.58 -13.10
CA GLY A 42 2.06 19.17 -11.94
C GLY A 42 2.92 18.13 -11.21
N LYS A 43 3.81 18.59 -10.33
CA LYS A 43 4.66 17.68 -9.54
C LYS A 43 3.85 17.11 -8.37
N VAL A 44 3.65 15.80 -8.35
CA VAL A 44 3.14 15.06 -7.19
C VAL A 44 4.33 14.41 -6.49
N THR A 45 4.43 14.62 -5.17
CA THR A 45 5.48 14.04 -4.33
C THR A 45 4.86 13.24 -3.19
N TYR A 46 5.55 12.21 -2.75
CA TYR A 46 5.19 11.38 -1.62
C TYR A 46 6.42 11.12 -0.75
N THR A 47 6.21 10.65 0.47
CA THR A 47 7.26 10.12 1.35
C THR A 47 7.18 8.60 1.39
N ILE A 48 8.26 7.94 1.79
CA ILE A 48 8.26 6.48 1.96
C ILE A 48 7.09 6.08 2.88
N PRO A 49 6.25 5.12 2.48
CA PRO A 49 5.10 4.72 3.28
C PRO A 49 5.55 4.01 4.56
N GLU A 50 4.83 4.26 5.65
CA GLU A 50 4.92 3.44 6.84
C GLU A 50 4.03 2.21 6.68
N VAL A 51 4.47 1.07 7.22
CA VAL A 51 3.73 -0.19 7.18
C VAL A 51 3.41 -0.61 8.61
N VAL A 52 2.13 -0.86 8.85
CA VAL A 52 1.59 -1.36 10.12
C VAL A 52 0.69 -2.54 9.78
N ILE A 53 0.83 -3.63 10.53
CA ILE A 53 -0.01 -4.81 10.45
C ILE A 53 -0.77 -4.90 11.76
N ASP A 54 -2.10 -4.75 11.70
CA ASP A 54 -2.99 -4.80 12.86
C ASP A 54 -4.35 -5.35 12.42
N TYR A 55 -5.24 -5.61 13.38
CA TYR A 55 -6.61 -5.98 13.09
C TYR A 55 -7.38 -4.82 12.45
N ASP A 56 -8.21 -5.13 11.46
CA ASP A 56 -9.01 -4.15 10.71
C ASP A 56 -9.76 -3.17 11.62
N VAL A 57 -10.33 -3.67 12.73
CA VAL A 57 -11.05 -2.85 13.72
C VAL A 57 -10.13 -1.78 14.33
N ALA A 58 -8.90 -2.15 14.67
CA ALA A 58 -7.94 -1.21 15.27
C ALA A 58 -7.52 -0.13 14.26
N ILE A 59 -7.33 -0.48 12.99
CA ILE A 59 -7.03 0.46 11.90
C ILE A 59 -8.21 1.42 11.69
N ILE A 60 -9.43 0.90 11.65
CA ILE A 60 -10.64 1.70 11.49
C ILE A 60 -10.80 2.69 12.66
N GLU A 61 -10.66 2.23 13.90
CA GLU A 61 -10.84 3.07 15.08
C GLU A 61 -9.75 4.13 15.25
N SER A 62 -8.49 3.78 14.96
CA SER A 62 -7.35 4.67 15.18
C SER A 62 -7.12 5.68 14.06
N LEU A 63 -7.42 5.32 12.81
CA LEU A 63 -7.17 6.16 11.64
C LEU A 63 -8.47 6.63 10.99
N ILE A 64 -9.33 5.71 10.57
CA ILE A 64 -10.46 6.04 9.70
C ILE A 64 -11.54 6.84 10.45
N ALA A 65 -11.93 6.42 11.66
CA ALA A 65 -12.99 7.07 12.43
C ALA A 65 -12.64 8.53 12.77
N PRO A 66 -11.44 8.86 13.29
CA PRO A 66 -11.03 10.25 13.50
C PRO A 66 -11.02 11.08 12.20
N LEU A 67 -10.55 10.50 11.09
CA LEU A 67 -10.52 11.19 9.80
C LEU A 67 -11.93 11.49 9.27
N ALA A 68 -12.85 10.54 9.38
CA ALA A 68 -14.25 10.69 8.98
C ALA A 68 -14.99 11.76 9.80
N MET A 69 -14.52 12.09 11.01
CA MET A 69 -15.09 13.18 11.81
C MET A 69 -14.67 14.57 11.33
N VAL A 70 -13.56 14.67 10.59
CA VAL A 70 -12.95 15.95 10.18
C VAL A 70 -13.11 16.20 8.68
N LYS A 71 -13.28 15.14 7.88
CA LYS A 71 -13.32 15.19 6.42
C LYS A 71 -14.72 14.89 5.91
N ASP A 72 -15.23 15.76 5.05
CA ASP A 72 -16.55 15.60 4.42
C ASP A 72 -16.58 14.50 3.36
N ILE A 73 -15.44 14.29 2.68
CA ILE A 73 -15.31 13.35 1.58
C ILE A 73 -14.02 12.55 1.76
N ILE A 74 -14.16 11.25 1.64
CA ILE A 74 -13.06 10.30 1.49
C ILE A 74 -13.31 9.54 0.19
N GLU A 75 -12.27 9.41 -0.63
CA GLU A 75 -12.33 8.66 -1.88
C GLU A 75 -11.67 7.30 -1.68
N ILE A 76 -12.27 6.24 -2.21
CA ILE A 76 -11.68 4.90 -2.25
C ILE A 76 -11.36 4.58 -3.70
N LEU A 77 -10.13 4.16 -3.94
CA LEU A 77 -9.66 3.70 -5.23
C LEU A 77 -9.31 2.22 -5.13
N GLU A 78 -10.00 1.40 -5.91
CA GLU A 78 -9.71 -0.03 -6.04
C GLU A 78 -8.57 -0.20 -7.04
N PHE A 79 -7.53 -0.92 -6.63
CA PHE A 79 -6.39 -1.25 -7.46
C PHE A 79 -6.25 -2.77 -7.58
N SER A 80 -5.84 -3.19 -8.77
CA SER A 80 -5.50 -4.57 -9.09
C SER A 80 -4.09 -4.62 -9.67
N ILE A 81 -3.29 -5.56 -9.20
CA ILE A 81 -1.98 -5.90 -9.76
C ILE A 81 -2.04 -7.33 -10.28
N THR A 82 -1.76 -7.48 -11.57
CA THR A 82 -1.65 -8.77 -12.23
C THR A 82 -0.18 -9.14 -12.41
N SER A 83 0.23 -10.30 -11.91
CA SER A 83 1.50 -10.94 -12.31
C SER A 83 1.26 -11.80 -13.56
N GLY A 84 2.30 -12.19 -14.29
CA GLY A 84 2.22 -12.85 -15.62
C GLY A 84 1.53 -14.23 -15.72
N GLY A 85 0.67 -14.58 -14.75
CA GLY A 85 -0.26 -15.71 -14.75
C GLY A 85 -1.68 -15.26 -14.36
N ASP A 86 -2.46 -16.14 -13.73
CA ASP A 86 -3.83 -15.85 -13.27
C ASP A 86 -3.88 -15.29 -11.83
N GLU A 87 -2.74 -14.85 -11.28
CA GLU A 87 -2.67 -14.27 -9.94
C GLU A 87 -2.92 -12.76 -9.99
N GLU A 88 -4.00 -12.36 -9.32
CA GLU A 88 -4.44 -10.98 -9.16
C GLU A 88 -4.37 -10.61 -7.67
N LEU A 89 -3.74 -9.48 -7.39
CA LEU A 89 -3.71 -8.88 -6.06
C LEU A 89 -4.54 -7.60 -6.09
N ASP A 90 -5.67 -7.63 -5.40
CA ASP A 90 -6.52 -6.48 -5.20
C ASP A 90 -6.18 -5.77 -3.90
N PHE A 91 -6.19 -4.43 -3.93
CA PHE A 91 -6.07 -3.61 -2.74
C PHE A 91 -6.80 -2.28 -2.91
N ASP A 92 -7.31 -1.78 -1.79
CA ASP A 92 -7.98 -0.49 -1.72
C ASP A 92 -7.01 0.60 -1.27
N MET A 93 -7.07 1.74 -1.93
CA MET A 93 -6.39 2.95 -1.51
C MET A 93 -7.42 3.98 -1.04
N LEU A 94 -7.31 4.36 0.22
CA LEU A 94 -8.09 5.45 0.79
C LEU A 94 -7.38 6.79 0.51
N MET A 95 -8.05 7.68 -0.21
CA MET A 95 -7.57 9.03 -0.51
C MET A 95 -8.37 10.07 0.27
N ILE A 96 -7.64 10.93 0.97
CA ILE A 96 -8.21 12.05 1.72
C ILE A 96 -7.72 13.34 1.08
N PRO A 97 -8.60 14.09 0.40
CA PRO A 97 -8.18 15.36 -0.19
C PRO A 97 -7.74 16.35 0.90
N GLY A 98 -6.66 17.06 0.59
CA GLY A 98 -6.25 18.22 1.37
C GLY A 98 -7.35 19.29 1.34
N ASP A 99 -7.41 20.12 2.37
CA ASP A 99 -8.34 21.24 2.36
C ASP A 99 -7.91 22.22 1.26
N ASN A 100 -8.84 22.61 0.40
CA ASN A 100 -8.59 23.67 -0.59
C ASN A 100 -8.38 24.97 0.19
N VAL A 101 -7.12 25.36 0.42
CA VAL A 101 -6.76 26.68 0.94
C VAL A 101 -6.76 27.71 -0.18
#